data_AF-H0WAD5-F1
#
_entry.id   AF-H0WAD5-F1
#
_cell.length_a   1.000
_cell.length_b   1.000
_cell.length_c   1.000
_cell.angle_alpha   90.00
_cell.angle_beta   90.00
_cell.angle_gamma   90.00
#
_symmetry.space_group_name_H-M   'P 1'
#
loop_
_entity.id
_entity.type
_entity.pdbx_description
1 polymer ?
#
loop_
_entity_poly.entity_id
_entity_poly.type
_entity_poly.pdbx_seq_one_letter_code
_entity_poly.pdbx_strand_id
1 'polypeptide(L)'
;IIVYRLPWTWKCSKLLMKSIHAGLNTVAAILAIVSLVAVFENRRARNLTNMYSLHSWIGLTAVILYVLQLVLGFCIFLLPWAPLSLRAIAMPIHVYSGLFLFGTVIATVLMGVTEKLTSPTHNPPYNSFSPEGIFTNTLSLLIVLYGALIFWIATRPQWKRPKEPDSSILQSKGGAGEEVEGTITMSLGDKSEAELNNEVAARKRNFGLDEASQRSTM
;
A
#
# COMPACT_ATOMS: atom_id res chain seq x y z
N ILE A 1 3.27 2.27 -6.27
CA ILE A 1 3.47 1.22 -5.23
C ILE A 1 4.59 1.58 -4.24
N ILE A 2 5.86 1.68 -4.66
CA ILE A 2 7.01 1.82 -3.73
C ILE A 2 7.43 3.26 -3.38
N VAL A 3 6.72 4.29 -3.86
CA VAL A 3 7.15 5.69 -3.73
C VAL A 3 7.39 6.15 -2.28
N TYR A 4 6.67 5.58 -1.31
CA TYR A 4 6.85 5.86 0.11
C TYR A 4 8.11 5.22 0.73
N ARG A 5 8.77 4.30 0.01
CA ARG A 5 9.91 3.54 0.50
C ARG A 5 11.25 4.15 0.09
N LEU A 6 11.23 5.26 -0.64
CA LEU A 6 12.42 5.98 -1.09
C LEU A 6 13.04 6.75 0.09
N PRO A 7 14.28 6.43 0.54
CA PRO A 7 14.84 7.00 1.76
C PRO A 7 14.93 8.53 1.79
N TRP A 8 15.26 9.15 0.65
CA TRP A 8 15.35 10.61 0.54
C TRP A 8 13.99 11.32 0.67
N THR A 9 12.87 10.59 0.60
CA THR A 9 11.52 11.15 0.75
C THR A 9 10.99 11.08 2.19
N TRP A 10 11.69 10.43 3.12
CA TRP A 10 11.20 10.21 4.48
C TRP A 10 11.04 11.50 5.29
N LYS A 11 11.86 12.52 4.98
CA LYS A 11 11.75 13.87 5.57
C LYS A 11 10.79 14.79 4.81
N CYS A 12 10.27 14.37 3.66
CA CYS A 12 9.32 15.17 2.88
C CYS A 12 7.91 15.12 3.48
N SER A 13 7.11 16.15 3.19
CA SER A 13 5.71 16.22 3.61
C SER A 13 4.94 14.94 3.25
N LYS A 14 4.19 14.41 4.22
CA LYS A 14 3.33 13.24 4.01
C LYS A 14 2.24 13.52 2.98
N LEU A 15 1.71 14.73 2.97
CA LEU A 15 0.72 15.16 1.98
C LEU A 15 1.33 15.15 0.58
N LEU A 16 2.56 15.68 0.42
CA LEU A 16 3.28 15.64 -0.86
C LEU A 16 3.45 14.21 -1.35
N MET A 17 3.89 13.29 -0.49
CA MET A 17 4.05 11.88 -0.89
C MET A 17 2.72 11.19 -1.24
N LYS A 18 1.62 11.56 -0.58
CA LYS A 18 0.27 11.13 -0.97
C LYS A 18 -0.12 11.66 -2.33
N SER A 19 0.14 12.93 -2.61
CA SER A 19 -0.15 13.54 -3.90
C SER A 19 0.68 12.90 -5.02
N ILE A 20 1.98 12.64 -4.81
CA ILE A 20 2.82 11.94 -5.79
C ILE A 20 2.32 10.51 -6.01
N HIS A 21 1.98 9.79 -4.94
CA HIS A 21 1.42 8.44 -5.06
C HIS A 21 0.11 8.46 -5.86
N ALA A 22 -0.83 9.34 -5.52
CA ALA A 22 -2.09 9.47 -6.22
C ALA A 22 -1.87 9.85 -7.69
N GLY A 23 -1.06 10.87 -7.96
CA GLY A 23 -0.74 11.34 -9.31
C GLY A 23 -0.14 10.25 -10.20
N LEU A 24 0.86 9.50 -9.71
CA LEU A 24 1.45 8.39 -10.46
C LEU A 24 0.43 7.30 -10.79
N ASN A 25 -0.44 6.94 -9.83
CA ASN A 25 -1.48 5.94 -10.09
C ASN A 25 -2.57 6.47 -11.04
N THR A 26 -2.90 7.76 -10.98
CA THR A 26 -3.84 8.41 -11.91
C THR A 26 -3.30 8.42 -13.34
N VAL A 27 -2.02 8.78 -13.54
CA VAL A 27 -1.38 8.71 -14.85
C VAL A 27 -1.45 7.28 -15.41
N ALA A 28 -1.12 6.28 -14.58
CA ALA A 28 -1.23 4.88 -14.99
C ALA A 28 -2.69 4.46 -15.32
N ALA A 29 -3.68 4.96 -14.58
CA ALA A 29 -5.10 4.70 -14.86
C ALA A 29 -5.52 5.27 -16.21
N ILE A 30 -5.13 6.51 -16.52
CA ILE A 30 -5.43 7.15 -17.81
C ILE A 30 -4.82 6.34 -18.95
N LEU A 31 -3.54 5.96 -18.85
CA LEU A 31 -2.87 5.14 -19.87
C LEU A 31 -3.55 3.77 -20.04
N ALA A 32 -3.98 3.13 -18.95
CA ALA A 32 -4.70 1.87 -19.00
C ALA A 32 -6.07 2.01 -19.69
N ILE A 33 -6.83 3.08 -19.40
CA ILE A 33 -8.11 3.35 -20.04
C ILE A 33 -7.92 3.60 -21.55
N VAL A 34 -6.92 4.41 -21.92
CA VAL A 34 -6.57 4.65 -23.34
C VAL A 34 -6.22 3.33 -24.04
N SER A 35 -5.46 2.44 -23.39
CA SER A 35 -5.13 1.12 -23.96
C SER A 35 -6.35 0.23 -24.19
N LEU A 36 -7.35 0.27 -23.28
CA LEU A 36 -8.60 -0.45 -23.44
C LEU A 36 -9.42 0.13 -24.60
N VAL A 37 -9.58 1.45 -24.65
CA VAL A 37 -10.29 2.12 -25.76
C VAL A 37 -9.69 1.72 -27.09
N ALA A 38 -8.37 1.76 -27.21
CA ALA A 38 -7.67 1.35 -28.43
C ALA A 38 -7.97 -0.10 -28.86
N VAL A 39 -8.01 -1.06 -27.93
CA VAL A 39 -8.32 -2.45 -28.29
C VAL A 39 -9.79 -2.64 -28.69
N PHE A 40 -10.72 -1.97 -28.02
CA PHE A 40 -12.15 -2.04 -28.35
C PHE A 40 -12.45 -1.39 -29.71
N GLU A 41 -11.83 -0.26 -30.01
CA GLU A 41 -11.96 0.42 -31.32
C GLU A 41 -11.39 -0.43 -32.44
N ASN A 42 -10.17 -0.96 -32.29
CA ASN A 42 -9.53 -1.82 -33.29
C ASN A 42 -10.35 -3.10 -33.56
N ARG A 43 -10.87 -3.74 -32.50
CA ARG A 43 -11.72 -4.93 -32.66
C ARG A 43 -13.05 -4.61 -33.34
N ARG A 44 -13.68 -3.48 -32.99
CA ARG A 44 -14.90 -3.00 -33.66
C ARG A 44 -14.64 -2.74 -35.15
N ALA A 45 -13.57 -2.02 -35.48
CA ALA A 45 -13.21 -1.72 -36.88
C ALA A 45 -12.95 -2.98 -37.72
N ARG A 46 -12.51 -4.07 -37.07
CA ARG A 46 -12.22 -5.37 -37.71
C ARG A 46 -13.32 -6.40 -37.55
N ASN A 47 -14.49 -6.03 -37.00
CA ASN A 47 -15.61 -6.94 -36.70
C ASN A 47 -15.20 -8.19 -35.90
N LEU A 48 -14.30 -8.02 -34.93
CA LEU A 48 -13.84 -9.09 -34.06
C LEU A 48 -14.66 -9.14 -32.77
N THR A 49 -14.93 -10.35 -32.30
CA THR A 49 -15.57 -10.57 -31.00
C THR A 49 -14.71 -10.01 -29.85
N ASN A 50 -15.36 -9.31 -28.92
CA ASN A 50 -14.75 -8.76 -27.72
C ASN A 50 -14.97 -9.71 -26.53
N MET A 51 -14.14 -9.57 -25.48
CA MET A 51 -14.37 -10.17 -24.15
C MET A 51 -14.57 -11.69 -24.12
N TYR A 52 -13.91 -12.45 -25.00
CA TYR A 52 -14.01 -13.91 -25.03
C TYR A 52 -12.82 -14.64 -24.38
N SER A 53 -11.66 -13.98 -24.26
CA SER A 53 -10.44 -14.62 -23.73
C SER A 53 -10.27 -14.39 -22.23
N LEU A 54 -9.60 -15.31 -21.54
CA LEU A 54 -9.27 -15.16 -20.12
C LEU A 54 -8.44 -13.89 -19.86
N HIS A 55 -7.51 -13.56 -20.77
CA HIS A 55 -6.77 -12.30 -20.74
C HIS A 55 -7.72 -11.10 -20.66
N SER A 56 -8.76 -11.07 -21.50
CA SER A 56 -9.73 -9.96 -21.52
C SER A 56 -10.59 -9.87 -20.25
N TRP A 57 -11.00 -11.01 -19.67
CA TRP A 57 -11.80 -11.04 -18.44
C TRP A 57 -10.98 -10.53 -17.25
N ILE A 58 -9.82 -11.13 -17.02
CA ILE A 58 -8.94 -10.74 -15.91
C ILE A 58 -8.44 -9.30 -16.10
N GLY A 59 -8.11 -8.91 -17.33
CA GLY A 59 -7.66 -7.55 -17.63
C GLY A 59 -8.70 -6.48 -17.36
N LEU A 60 -9.95 -6.69 -17.79
CA LEU A 60 -11.03 -5.74 -17.52
C LEU A 60 -11.33 -5.66 -16.01
N THR A 61 -11.41 -6.81 -15.33
CA THR A 61 -11.59 -6.85 -13.87
C THR A 61 -10.46 -6.10 -13.14
N ALA A 62 -9.20 -6.29 -13.56
CA ALA A 62 -8.06 -5.61 -12.97
C ALA A 62 -8.16 -4.08 -13.14
N VAL A 63 -8.57 -3.59 -14.32
CA VAL A 63 -8.74 -2.14 -14.54
C VAL A 63 -9.88 -1.57 -13.69
N ILE A 64 -11.03 -2.24 -13.63
CA ILE A 64 -12.17 -1.81 -12.80
C ILE A 64 -11.75 -1.72 -11.32
N LEU A 65 -11.12 -2.77 -10.79
CA LEU A 65 -10.67 -2.81 -9.41
C LEU A 65 -9.54 -1.79 -9.15
N TYR A 66 -8.67 -1.53 -10.11
CA TYR A 66 -7.63 -0.52 -10.01
C TYR A 66 -8.19 0.91 -9.95
N VAL A 67 -9.20 1.23 -10.76
CA VAL A 67 -9.90 2.51 -10.69
C VAL A 67 -10.65 2.66 -9.36
N LEU A 68 -11.33 1.60 -8.90
CA LEU A 68 -11.99 1.59 -7.59
C LEU A 68 -10.99 1.84 -6.45
N GLN A 69 -9.86 1.14 -6.48
CA GLN A 69 -8.75 1.31 -5.54
C GLN A 69 -8.23 2.75 -5.53
N LEU A 70 -8.11 3.39 -6.71
CA LEU A 70 -7.67 4.78 -6.86
C LEU A 70 -8.68 5.75 -6.25
N VAL A 71 -9.97 5.61 -6.56
CA VAL A 71 -11.05 6.47 -6.03
C VAL A 71 -11.16 6.34 -4.52
N LEU A 72 -11.22 5.10 -3.99
CA LEU A 72 -11.28 4.85 -2.55
C LEU A 72 -10.01 5.37 -1.85
N GLY A 73 -8.84 5.16 -2.45
CA GLY A 73 -7.57 5.65 -1.92
C GLY A 73 -7.51 7.17 -1.84
N PHE A 74 -8.01 7.87 -2.87
CA PHE A 74 -8.12 9.32 -2.90
C PHE A 74 -9.07 9.82 -1.80
N CYS A 75 -10.28 9.29 -1.75
CA CYS A 75 -11.32 9.69 -0.79
C CYS A 75 -10.90 9.46 0.67
N ILE A 76 -10.32 8.30 0.98
CA ILE A 76 -10.01 7.91 2.36
C ILE A 76 -8.67 8.50 2.84
N PHE A 77 -7.63 8.48 1.99
CA PHE A 77 -6.27 8.80 2.44
C PHE A 77 -5.79 10.20 2.04
N LEU A 78 -6.29 10.81 0.96
CA LEU A 78 -5.86 12.13 0.53
C LEU A 78 -6.75 13.24 1.09
N LEU A 79 -8.07 13.07 1.05
CA LEU A 79 -9.01 14.08 1.54
C LEU A 79 -9.07 14.12 3.09
N PRO A 80 -9.33 15.30 3.69
CA PRO A 80 -9.22 15.49 5.14
C PRO A 80 -10.41 14.92 5.94
N TRP A 81 -11.56 14.63 5.31
CA TRP A 81 -12.82 14.31 5.98
C TRP A 81 -12.91 12.88 6.54
N ALA A 82 -12.09 11.94 6.06
CA ALA A 82 -12.20 10.55 6.49
C ALA A 82 -11.72 10.36 7.95
N PRO A 83 -12.51 9.71 8.82
CA PRO A 83 -12.14 9.51 10.22
C PRO A 83 -10.93 8.58 10.35
N LEU A 84 -10.17 8.76 11.45
CA LEU A 84 -8.95 7.99 11.69
C LEU A 84 -9.20 6.48 11.81
N SER A 85 -10.33 6.08 12.37
CA SER A 85 -10.76 4.68 12.47
C SER A 85 -10.93 4.02 11.11
N LEU A 86 -11.64 4.68 10.18
CA LEU A 86 -11.82 4.20 8.81
C LEU A 86 -10.47 4.06 8.09
N ARG A 87 -9.58 5.04 8.24
CA ARG A 87 -8.23 4.98 7.66
C ARG A 87 -7.43 3.79 8.20
N ALA A 88 -7.53 3.51 9.50
CA ALA A 88 -6.86 2.36 10.12
C ALA A 88 -7.36 1.02 9.56
N ILE A 89 -8.67 0.85 9.38
CA ILE A 89 -9.28 -0.38 8.83
C ILE A 89 -8.98 -0.53 7.34
N ALA A 90 -9.07 0.56 6.57
CA ALA A 90 -8.88 0.53 5.13
C ALA A 90 -7.41 0.36 4.71
N MET A 91 -6.45 0.79 5.54
CA MET A 91 -5.02 0.74 5.20
C MET A 91 -4.49 -0.66 4.85
N PRO A 92 -4.68 -1.72 5.67
CA PRO A 92 -4.21 -3.06 5.32
C PRO A 92 -4.87 -3.59 4.05
N ILE A 93 -6.17 -3.34 3.87
CA ILE A 93 -6.91 -3.73 2.66
C ILE A 93 -6.31 -3.05 1.43
N HIS A 94 -6.10 -1.72 1.49
CA HIS A 94 -5.52 -0.94 0.41
C HIS A 94 -4.11 -1.40 0.04
N VAL A 95 -3.26 -1.71 1.02
CA VAL A 95 -1.91 -2.21 0.76
C VAL A 95 -1.96 -3.59 0.10
N TYR A 96 -2.76 -4.51 0.64
CA TYR A 96 -2.89 -5.86 0.10
C TYR A 96 -3.46 -5.84 -1.32
N SER A 97 -4.61 -5.18 -1.52
CA SER A 97 -5.28 -5.12 -2.83
C SER A 97 -4.40 -4.43 -3.87
N GLY A 98 -3.62 -3.41 -3.50
CA GLY A 98 -2.68 -2.74 -4.40
C GLY A 98 -1.57 -3.67 -4.90
N LEU A 99 -1.00 -4.50 -4.02
CA LEU A 99 0.01 -5.49 -4.41
C LEU A 99 -0.60 -6.65 -5.20
N PHE A 100 -1.77 -7.13 -4.79
CA PHE A 100 -2.50 -8.17 -5.50
C PHE A 100 -2.83 -7.73 -6.94
N LEU A 101 -3.40 -6.53 -7.12
CA LEU A 101 -3.70 -5.99 -8.44
C LEU A 101 -2.46 -5.84 -9.32
N PHE A 102 -1.34 -5.42 -8.74
CA PHE A 102 -0.08 -5.33 -9.48
C PHE A 102 0.38 -6.69 -10.01
N GLY A 103 0.30 -7.74 -9.19
CA GLY A 103 0.56 -9.12 -9.62
C GLY A 103 -0.41 -9.60 -10.70
N THR A 104 -1.71 -9.33 -10.54
CA THR A 104 -2.75 -9.65 -11.52
C THR A 104 -2.51 -8.96 -12.87
N VAL A 105 -2.06 -7.70 -12.87
CA VAL A 105 -1.71 -6.98 -14.11
C VAL A 105 -0.51 -7.64 -14.80
N ILE A 106 0.52 -8.06 -14.06
CA ILE A 106 1.65 -8.81 -14.64
C ILE A 106 1.15 -10.10 -15.29
N ALA A 107 0.35 -10.89 -14.59
CA ALA A 107 -0.24 -12.11 -15.15
C ALA A 107 -1.08 -11.81 -16.41
N THR A 108 -1.84 -10.72 -16.40
CA THR A 108 -2.63 -10.26 -17.55
C THR A 108 -1.76 -9.92 -18.75
N VAL A 109 -0.62 -9.24 -18.54
CA VAL A 109 0.34 -8.93 -19.60
C VAL A 109 0.91 -10.22 -20.20
N LEU A 110 1.32 -11.19 -19.37
CA LEU A 110 1.85 -12.47 -19.85
C LEU A 110 0.82 -13.26 -20.67
N MET A 111 -0.45 -13.28 -20.23
CA MET A 111 -1.53 -13.89 -21.00
C MET A 111 -1.75 -13.19 -22.34
N GLY A 112 -1.72 -11.85 -22.37
CA GLY A 112 -1.93 -11.08 -23.60
C GLY A 112 -0.81 -11.25 -24.62
N VAL A 113 0.44 -11.26 -24.15
CA VAL A 113 1.61 -11.60 -24.96
C VAL A 113 1.46 -12.99 -25.56
N THR A 114 1.12 -13.98 -24.72
CA THR A 114 0.94 -15.37 -25.17
C THR A 114 -0.17 -15.46 -26.21
N GLU A 115 -1.35 -14.89 -25.97
CA GLU A 115 -2.49 -14.86 -26.91
C GLU A 115 -2.08 -14.24 -28.26
N LYS A 116 -1.25 -13.19 -28.24
CA LYS A 116 -0.79 -12.51 -29.45
C LYS A 116 0.20 -13.37 -30.26
N LEU A 117 1.17 -14.00 -29.60
CA LEU A 117 2.19 -14.83 -30.26
C LEU A 117 1.61 -16.16 -30.75
N THR A 118 0.69 -16.78 -30.00
CA THR A 118 0.05 -18.06 -30.38
C THR A 118 -1.15 -17.87 -31.30
N SER A 119 -1.47 -16.64 -31.71
CA SER A 119 -2.58 -16.38 -32.63
C SER A 119 -2.38 -17.17 -33.93
N PRO A 120 -3.41 -17.84 -34.47
CA PRO A 120 -3.33 -18.51 -35.77
C PRO A 120 -2.96 -17.57 -36.93
N THR A 121 -3.18 -16.27 -36.76
CA THR A 121 -2.84 -15.24 -37.74
C THR A 121 -1.42 -14.71 -37.58
N HIS A 122 -0.65 -15.19 -36.59
CA HIS A 122 0.73 -14.77 -36.36
C HIS A 122 1.65 -15.45 -37.38
N ASN A 123 2.43 -14.65 -38.11
CA ASN A 123 3.31 -15.14 -39.18
C ASN A 123 4.67 -14.42 -39.06
N PRO A 124 5.80 -15.15 -38.92
CA PRO A 124 5.93 -16.62 -38.89
C PRO A 124 5.30 -17.27 -37.65
N PRO A 125 4.98 -18.58 -37.68
CA PRO A 125 4.44 -19.30 -36.53
C PRO A 125 5.35 -19.19 -35.31
N TYR A 126 4.79 -19.12 -34.10
CA TYR A 126 5.56 -18.85 -32.87
C TYR A 126 6.71 -19.86 -32.62
N ASN A 127 6.48 -21.14 -32.93
CA ASN A 127 7.49 -22.20 -32.77
C ASN A 127 8.66 -22.13 -33.77
N SER A 128 8.65 -21.16 -34.69
CA SER A 128 9.77 -20.90 -35.60
C SER A 128 10.93 -20.13 -34.96
N PHE A 129 10.80 -19.73 -33.69
CA PHE A 129 11.79 -18.94 -32.96
C PHE A 129 12.15 -17.63 -33.68
N SER A 130 11.14 -16.94 -34.21
CA SER A 130 11.33 -15.66 -34.87
C SER A 130 11.97 -14.62 -33.92
N PRO A 131 12.74 -13.64 -34.45
CA PRO A 131 13.30 -12.58 -33.63
C PRO A 131 12.26 -11.84 -32.78
N GLU A 132 11.06 -11.63 -33.32
CA GLU A 132 9.92 -11.04 -32.59
C GLU A 132 9.48 -11.91 -31.40
N GLY A 133 9.39 -13.23 -31.57
CA GLY A 133 9.03 -14.16 -30.51
C GLY A 133 10.06 -14.17 -29.38
N ILE A 134 11.36 -14.24 -29.72
CA ILE A 134 12.46 -14.19 -28.75
C ILE A 134 12.46 -12.85 -27.98
N PHE A 135 12.30 -11.74 -28.70
CA PHE A 135 12.23 -10.41 -28.11
C PHE A 135 11.07 -10.30 -27.11
N THR A 136 9.88 -10.74 -27.51
CA THR A 136 8.66 -10.61 -26.68
C THR A 136 8.71 -11.53 -25.45
N ASN A 137 9.29 -12.71 -25.58
CA ASN A 137 9.58 -13.59 -24.43
C ASN A 137 10.57 -12.93 -23.46
N THR A 138 11.66 -12.37 -23.98
CA THR A 138 12.66 -11.67 -23.17
C THR A 138 12.03 -10.48 -22.43
N LEU A 139 11.22 -9.67 -23.12
CA LEU A 139 10.47 -8.57 -22.51
C LEU A 139 9.55 -9.07 -21.39
N SER A 140 8.85 -10.18 -21.60
CA SER A 140 7.98 -10.79 -20.59
C SER A 140 8.74 -11.25 -19.35
N LEU A 141 9.92 -11.85 -19.52
CA LEU A 141 10.81 -12.22 -18.41
C LEU A 141 11.30 -10.97 -17.65
N LEU A 142 11.63 -9.89 -18.36
CA LEU A 142 12.00 -8.62 -17.73
C LEU A 142 10.85 -8.01 -16.93
N ILE A 143 9.60 -8.12 -17.41
CA ILE A 143 8.41 -7.66 -16.67
C ILE A 143 8.20 -8.49 -15.39
N VAL A 144 8.40 -9.81 -15.45
CA VAL A 144 8.34 -10.68 -14.26
C VAL A 144 9.44 -10.30 -13.26
N LEU A 145 10.67 -10.10 -13.72
CA LEU A 145 11.79 -9.69 -12.87
C LEU A 145 11.52 -8.31 -12.22
N TYR A 146 11.03 -7.34 -13.01
CA TYR A 146 10.59 -6.04 -12.52
C TYR A 146 9.53 -6.20 -11.42
N GLY A 147 8.53 -7.04 -11.67
CA GLY A 147 7.50 -7.38 -10.68
C GLY A 147 8.10 -7.90 -9.38
N ALA A 148 8.94 -8.93 -9.46
CA ALA A 148 9.60 -9.55 -8.31
C ALA A 148 10.42 -8.54 -7.49
N LEU A 149 11.16 -7.65 -8.14
CA LEU A 149 11.91 -6.58 -7.48
C LEU A 149 10.98 -5.59 -6.76
N ILE A 150 9.87 -5.19 -7.40
CA ILE A 150 8.87 -4.31 -6.78
C ILE A 150 8.24 -4.98 -5.55
N PHE A 151 7.87 -6.26 -5.64
CA PHE A 151 7.34 -7.03 -4.49
C PHE A 151 8.35 -7.11 -3.35
N TRP A 152 9.61 -7.40 -3.66
CA TRP A 152 10.69 -7.43 -2.68
C TRP A 152 10.82 -6.11 -1.93
N ILE A 153 10.94 -4.99 -2.67
CA ILE A 153 11.04 -3.66 -2.08
C ILE A 153 9.79 -3.33 -1.26
N ALA A 154 8.60 -3.63 -1.81
CA ALA A 154 7.33 -3.30 -1.19
C ALA A 154 7.03 -4.08 0.10
N THR A 155 7.72 -5.18 0.35
CA THR A 155 7.49 -6.06 1.51
C THR A 155 8.56 -5.95 2.60
N ARG A 156 9.68 -5.26 2.35
CA ARG A 156 10.71 -5.04 3.39
C ARG A 156 10.22 -4.13 4.53
N PRO A 157 10.09 -4.61 5.78
CA PRO A 157 9.67 -3.77 6.90
C PRO A 157 10.65 -2.62 7.18
N GLN A 158 11.96 -2.88 7.05
CA GLN A 158 13.03 -1.91 7.27
C GLN A 158 13.03 -0.72 6.30
N TRP A 159 12.36 -0.84 5.15
CA TRP A 159 12.23 0.24 4.15
C TRP A 159 10.87 0.94 4.21
N LYS A 160 10.04 0.64 5.22
CA LYS A 160 8.76 1.32 5.39
C LYS A 160 9.03 2.73 5.88
N ARG A 161 8.34 3.72 5.30
CA ARG A 161 8.43 5.11 5.76
C ARG A 161 8.24 5.17 7.28
N PRO A 162 9.15 5.81 8.05
CA PRO A 162 9.00 6.01 9.48
C PRO A 162 7.67 6.70 9.82
N LYS A 163 7.05 6.32 10.95
CA LYS A 163 5.88 7.04 11.46
C LYS A 163 6.33 8.43 11.92
N GLU A 164 5.54 9.45 11.62
CA GLU A 164 5.77 10.78 12.22
C GLU A 164 5.53 10.69 13.73
N PRO A 165 6.28 11.44 14.56
CA PRO A 165 6.00 11.51 15.98
C PRO A 165 4.59 12.09 16.17
N ASP A 166 3.79 11.43 17.00
CA ASP A 166 2.44 11.90 17.30
C ASP A 166 2.51 13.33 17.86
N SER A 167 1.81 14.26 17.21
CA SER A 167 1.71 15.66 17.64
C SER A 167 1.04 15.83 19.02
N SER A 168 0.50 14.76 19.60
CA SER A 168 0.03 14.71 20.99
C SER A 168 1.16 14.88 22.01
N ILE A 169 2.39 14.47 21.69
CA ILE A 169 3.56 14.62 22.59
C ILE A 169 4.01 16.09 22.67
N LEU A 170 3.80 16.88 21.61
CA LEU A 170 4.15 18.30 21.59
C LEU A 170 3.13 19.19 22.28
N GLN A 171 1.85 18.82 22.33
CA GLN A 171 0.86 19.57 23.11
C GLN A 171 0.99 19.34 24.62
N SER A 172 1.44 18.15 25.06
CA SER A 172 1.66 17.88 26.49
C SER A 172 2.81 18.69 27.10
N LYS A 173 3.77 19.17 26.29
CA LYS A 173 4.94 19.92 26.77
C LYS A 173 4.80 21.45 26.69
N GLY A 174 3.75 21.96 26.03
CA GLY A 174 3.53 23.40 25.82
C GLY A 174 2.63 24.08 26.86
N GLY A 175 2.11 23.35 27.85
CA GLY A 175 1.16 23.86 28.85
C GLY A 175 1.76 24.20 30.22
N ALA A 176 3.08 24.18 30.38
CA ALA A 176 3.74 24.44 31.66
C ALA A 176 4.58 25.72 31.56
N GLY A 177 3.94 26.88 31.75
CA GLY A 177 4.66 28.13 31.88
C GLY A 177 3.81 29.37 31.62
N GLU A 178 2.84 29.63 32.50
CA GLU A 178 2.37 30.97 32.89
C GLU A 178 1.20 30.82 33.86
N GLU A 179 1.47 30.91 35.17
CA GLU A 179 0.53 31.44 36.17
C GLU A 179 1.26 31.53 37.53
N VAL A 180 1.62 32.76 37.92
CA VAL A 180 1.96 33.14 39.30
C VAL A 180 0.94 34.20 39.69
N GLU A 181 -0.04 33.84 40.53
CA GLU A 181 -0.40 34.52 41.79
C GLU A 181 -1.64 33.86 42.40
N GLY A 182 -1.55 33.37 43.65
CA GLY A 182 -2.68 32.70 44.31
C GLY A 182 -2.37 32.00 45.64
N THR A 183 -2.03 32.79 46.64
CA THR A 183 -1.85 32.54 48.08
C THR A 183 -2.90 31.61 48.78
N ILE A 184 -2.40 30.52 49.41
CA ILE A 184 -2.71 29.97 50.77
C ILE A 184 -3.99 29.11 51.04
N THR A 185 -3.74 27.79 51.22
CA THR A 185 -4.28 26.81 52.23
C THR A 185 -5.74 26.29 52.12
N MET A 186 -6.13 25.06 52.53
CA MET A 186 -5.52 23.96 53.30
C MET A 186 -5.89 22.59 52.69
N SER A 187 -4.96 21.63 52.81
CA SER A 187 -5.07 20.22 52.45
C SER A 187 -5.81 19.40 53.52
N LEU A 188 -6.78 18.58 53.10
CA LEU A 188 -7.13 17.35 53.80
C LEU A 188 -7.73 16.34 52.80
N GLY A 189 -6.94 15.32 52.42
CA GLY A 189 -7.45 14.16 51.69
C GLY A 189 -6.55 13.68 50.55
N ASP A 190 -5.31 13.26 50.84
CA ASP A 190 -4.47 12.62 49.82
C ASP A 190 -3.56 11.51 50.39
N LYS A 191 -4.08 10.74 51.35
CA LYS A 191 -3.34 9.62 51.97
C LYS A 191 -3.78 8.24 51.47
N SER A 192 -4.92 8.14 50.77
CA SER A 192 -5.47 6.85 50.31
C SER A 192 -5.03 6.46 48.89
N GLU A 193 -4.73 7.41 48.00
CA GLU A 193 -4.36 7.09 46.61
C GLU A 193 -2.89 6.68 46.46
N ALA A 194 -2.02 7.21 47.32
CA ALA A 194 -0.59 6.88 47.33
C ALA A 194 -0.31 5.44 47.80
N GLU A 195 -1.10 4.90 48.73
CA GLU A 195 -0.99 3.50 49.17
C GLU A 195 -1.48 2.53 48.09
N LEU A 196 -2.60 2.83 47.43
CA LEU A 196 -3.16 1.99 46.37
C LEU A 196 -2.21 1.85 45.17
N ASN A 197 -1.55 2.96 44.78
CA ASN A 197 -0.60 2.95 43.67
C ASN A 197 0.67 2.15 43.97
N ASN A 198 1.13 2.13 45.22
CA ASN A 198 2.29 1.35 45.62
C ASN A 198 1.98 -0.17 45.64
N GLU A 199 0.79 -0.56 46.06
CA GLU A 199 0.38 -1.97 46.06
C GLU A 199 0.21 -2.54 44.64
N VAL A 200 -0.38 -1.75 43.72
CA VAL A 200 -0.49 -2.10 42.30
C VAL A 200 0.88 -2.19 41.62
N ALA A 201 1.81 -1.29 41.98
CA ALA A 201 3.18 -1.32 41.47
C ALA A 201 4.00 -2.52 41.99
N ALA A 202 3.75 -2.95 43.23
CA ALA A 202 4.36 -4.17 43.79
C ALA A 202 3.82 -5.43 43.10
N ARG A 203 2.51 -5.50 42.84
CA ARG A 203 1.88 -6.65 42.17
C ARG A 203 2.34 -6.83 40.71
N LYS A 204 2.61 -5.73 39.99
CA LYS A 204 3.19 -5.79 38.63
C LYS A 204 4.63 -6.27 38.59
N ARG A 205 5.43 -5.98 39.62
CA ARG A 205 6.84 -6.43 39.68
C ARG A 205 6.95 -7.94 39.90
N ASN A 206 6.08 -8.52 40.72
CA ASN A 206 6.10 -9.97 40.96
C ASN A 206 5.72 -10.79 39.72
N PHE A 207 4.75 -10.32 38.92
CA PHE A 207 4.40 -10.98 37.66
C PHE A 207 5.53 -10.99 36.61
N GLY A 208 6.40 -9.98 36.60
CA GLY A 208 7.52 -9.91 35.67
C GLY A 208 8.69 -10.85 36.01
N LEU A 209 8.79 -11.28 37.27
CA LEU A 209 9.84 -12.21 37.71
C LEU A 209 9.50 -13.67 37.39
N ASP A 210 8.22 -14.04 37.44
CA ASP A 210 7.76 -15.39 37.10
C ASP A 210 7.88 -15.69 35.58
N GLU A 211 7.61 -14.71 34.72
CA GLU A 211 7.83 -14.86 33.26
C GLU A 211 9.32 -14.93 32.89
N ALA A 212 10.18 -14.23 33.62
CA ALA A 212 11.63 -14.29 33.40
C ALA A 212 12.21 -15.65 33.81
N SER A 213 11.68 -16.27 34.87
CA SER A 213 12.11 -17.60 35.30
C SER A 213 11.67 -18.71 34.34
N GLN A 214 10.53 -18.57 33.65
CA GLN A 214 10.07 -19.58 32.68
C GLN A 214 10.81 -19.55 31.34
N ARG A 215 11.49 -18.44 30.99
CA ARG A 215 12.26 -18.33 29.74
C ARG A 215 13.70 -18.86 29.81
N SER A 216 14.19 -19.28 30.97
CA SER A 216 15.57 -19.76 31.13
C SER A 216 15.72 -21.30 31.10
N THR A 217 14.65 -22.06 30.86
CA THR A 217 14.69 -23.53 30.85
C THR A 217 14.02 -24.18 29.63
N MET A 218 14.17 -23.59 28.43
CA MET A 218 13.95 -24.28 27.16
C MET A 218 15.01 -23.89 26.13
#